data_AF-A0A4U6CXX9-F1
#
_entry.id   AF-A0A4U6CXX9-F1
#
_cell.length_a   1.000
_cell.length_b   1.000
_cell.length_c   1.000
_cell.angle_alpha   90.00
_cell.angle_beta   90.00
_cell.angle_gamma   90.00
#
_symmetry.space_group_name_H-M   'P 1'
#
loop_
_entity.id
_entity.type
_entity.pdbx_description
1 polymer ?
#
loop_
_entity_poly.entity_id
_entity_poly.type
_entity_poly.pdbx_seq_one_letter_code
_entity_poly.pdbx_strand_id
1 'polypeptide(L)' 'MAKSSKNRASKQNYVSQDQLGIEGFESPFSRKLNPKNRWVVLSRNIPWDILVSTYNSALGNSKTGAASINARV' A
#
# COMPACT_ATOMS: atom_id res chain seq x y z
N MET A 1 -19.64 9.92 32.07
CA MET A 1 -18.75 10.69 31.17
C MET A 1 -18.68 9.97 29.83
N ALA A 2 -19.21 10.56 28.76
CA ALA A 2 -19.08 9.99 27.42
C ALA A 2 -17.66 10.25 26.90
N LYS A 3 -16.94 9.20 26.51
CA LYS A 3 -15.61 9.33 25.90
C LYS A 3 -15.79 9.92 24.50
N SER A 4 -15.10 11.04 24.23
CA SER A 4 -15.06 11.65 22.88
C SER A 4 -14.55 10.64 21.85
N SER A 5 -15.36 10.34 20.83
CA SER A 5 -14.94 9.52 19.69
C SER A 5 -14.05 10.35 18.78
N LYS A 6 -12.73 10.20 18.91
CA LYS A 6 -11.79 10.77 17.94
C LYS A 6 -11.88 9.96 16.65
N ASN A 7 -12.15 10.63 15.53
CA ASN A 7 -12.09 10.00 14.21
C ASN A 7 -10.66 9.52 13.95
N ARG A 8 -10.52 8.24 13.60
CA ARG A 8 -9.23 7.65 13.20
C ARG A 8 -8.91 8.11 11.77
N ALA A 9 -7.62 8.24 11.45
CA ALA A 9 -7.18 8.48 10.08
C ALA A 9 -7.73 7.38 9.15
N SER A 10 -8.21 7.77 7.97
CA SER A 10 -8.71 6.83 6.97
C SER A 10 -7.59 5.88 6.55
N LYS A 11 -7.82 4.58 6.68
CA LYS A 11 -6.92 3.55 6.16
C LYS A 11 -7.41 3.15 4.79
N GLN A 12 -6.55 3.26 3.78
CA GLN A 12 -6.85 2.77 2.45
C GLN A 12 -6.78 1.24 2.43
N ASN A 13 -7.80 0.58 1.91
CA ASN A 13 -7.75 -0.87 1.70
C ASN A 13 -6.67 -1.21 0.67
N TYR A 14 -6.06 -2.38 0.81
CA TYR A 14 -5.16 -2.87 -0.22
C TYR A 14 -5.93 -3.14 -1.50
N VAL A 15 -5.40 -2.68 -2.63
CA VAL A 15 -5.88 -2.97 -3.97
C VAL A 15 -4.71 -3.59 -4.70
N SER A 16 -4.92 -4.78 -5.28
CA SER A 16 -3.90 -5.44 -6.11
C SER A 16 -3.44 -4.46 -7.18
N GLN A 17 -2.14 -4.24 -7.21
CA GLN A 17 -1.50 -3.23 -8.03
C GLN A 17 -0.57 -3.96 -8.98
N ASP A 18 -1.08 -4.37 -10.13
CA ASP A 18 -0.28 -4.57 -11.36
C ASP A 18 0.25 -3.21 -11.89
N GLN A 19 0.64 -2.33 -10.97
CA GLN A 19 1.05 -0.94 -11.11
C GLN A 19 -0.11 0.04 -11.36
N LEU A 20 -0.77 0.49 -10.27
CA LEU A 20 -1.58 1.73 -10.34
C LEU A 20 -0.64 2.89 -10.71
N GLY A 21 -0.98 3.64 -11.76
CA GLY A 21 -0.36 4.92 -12.05
C GLY A 21 -0.63 5.89 -10.90
N ILE A 22 0.36 6.71 -10.53
CA ILE A 22 0.14 7.79 -9.56
C ILE A 22 -0.45 8.96 -10.32
N GLU A 23 -1.76 8.92 -10.56
CA GLU A 23 -2.47 10.02 -11.20
C GLU A 23 -2.31 11.30 -10.35
N GLY A 24 -1.85 12.39 -10.96
CA GLY A 24 -1.56 13.65 -10.28
C GLY A 24 -0.11 13.81 -9.77
N PHE A 25 0.74 12.78 -9.90
CA PHE A 25 2.20 12.91 -9.74
C PHE A 25 2.90 12.90 -11.11
N GLU A 26 2.31 13.59 -12.07
CA GLU A 26 2.92 13.91 -13.36
C GLU A 26 3.95 15.02 -13.10
N SER A 27 5.23 14.66 -12.98
CA SER A 27 6.28 15.68 -12.97
C SER A 27 6.24 16.41 -14.31
N PRO A 28 6.27 17.77 -14.37
CA PRO A 28 6.37 18.49 -15.64
C PRO A 28 7.68 18.18 -16.37
N PHE A 29 8.63 17.50 -15.71
CA PHE A 29 9.80 16.90 -16.31
C PHE A 29 9.48 15.46 -16.67
N SER A 30 9.53 15.14 -17.96
CA SER A 30 9.29 13.83 -18.60
C SER A 30 10.27 12.71 -18.17
N ARG A 31 10.61 12.60 -16.90
CA ARG A 31 11.51 11.57 -16.37
C ARG A 31 10.72 10.34 -15.94
N LYS A 32 10.14 9.65 -16.93
CA LYS A 32 9.78 8.25 -16.74
C LYS A 32 11.05 7.50 -16.34
N LEU A 33 11.00 6.76 -15.23
CA LEU A 33 12.10 5.86 -14.87
C LEU A 33 12.37 4.91 -16.04
N ASN A 34 13.66 4.70 -16.34
CA ASN A 34 14.04 3.77 -17.40
C ASN A 34 13.38 2.41 -17.12
N PRO A 35 12.53 1.88 -18.02
CA PRO A 35 11.83 0.62 -17.79
C PRO A 35 12.78 -0.57 -17.63
N LYS A 36 14.03 -0.45 -18.10
CA LYS A 36 15.13 -1.42 -17.91
C LYS A 36 15.93 -1.22 -16.63
N ASN A 37 15.63 -0.20 -15.82
CA ASN A 37 16.25 -0.05 -14.51
C ASN A 37 15.95 -1.29 -13.67
N ARG A 38 16.99 -1.89 -13.07
CA ARG A 38 16.87 -3.12 -12.28
C ARG A 38 15.79 -3.01 -11.21
N TRP A 39 15.65 -1.87 -10.53
CA TRP A 39 14.64 -1.66 -9.49
C TRP A 39 13.21 -1.65 -10.04
N VAL A 40 13.01 -1.12 -11.25
CA VAL A 40 11.70 -1.08 -11.92
C VAL A 40 11.32 -2.46 -12.47
N VAL A 41 12.30 -3.24 -12.91
CA VAL A 41 12.07 -4.63 -13.32
C VAL A 41 11.76 -5.50 -12.09
N LEU A 42 12.53 -5.35 -11.02
CA LEU A 42 12.32 -6.09 -9.77
C LEU A 42 10.98 -5.77 -9.14
N SER A 43 10.53 -4.50 -9.14
CA SER A 43 9.25 -4.14 -8.53
C SER A 43 8.05 -4.82 -9.18
N ARG A 44 8.14 -5.15 -10.48
CA ARG A 44 7.12 -5.89 -11.24
C ARG A 44 7.15 -7.40 -10.97
N ASN A 45 8.32 -7.93 -10.62
CA ASN A 45 8.48 -9.36 -10.35
C ASN A 45 8.11 -9.74 -8.91
N ILE A 46 7.93 -8.77 -8.02
CA ILE A 46 7.55 -9.03 -6.62
C ILE A 46 6.07 -9.42 -6.57
N PRO A 47 5.71 -10.60 -6.03
CA PRO A 47 4.32 -11.03 -5.90
C PRO A 47 3.65 -10.33 -4.72
N TRP A 48 3.26 -9.06 -4.92
CA TRP A 48 2.70 -8.21 -3.87
C TRP A 48 1.45 -8.81 -3.22
N ASP A 49 0.56 -9.43 -4.00
CA ASP A 49 -0.68 -10.00 -3.46
C ASP A 49 -0.42 -11.11 -2.43
N ILE A 50 0.57 -11.96 -2.70
CA ILE A 50 0.95 -13.05 -1.79
C ILE A 50 1.55 -12.47 -0.50
N LEU A 51 2.41 -11.46 -0.63
CA LEU A 51 3.02 -10.78 0.50
C LEU A 51 1.97 -10.07 1.38
N VAL A 52 1.03 -9.35 0.76
CA VAL A 52 -0.03 -8.65 1.50
C VAL A 52 -0.97 -9.64 2.17
N SER A 53 -1.33 -10.74 1.52
CA SER A 53 -2.12 -11.81 2.13
C SER A 53 -1.43 -12.38 3.38
N THR A 54 -0.13 -12.65 3.28
CA THR A 54 0.67 -13.17 4.40
C THR A 54 0.79 -12.15 5.53
N TYR A 55 1.07 -10.89 5.20
CA TYR A 55 1.14 -9.78 6.15
C TYR A 55 -0.18 -9.61 6.91
N ASN A 56 -1.31 -9.59 6.19
CA ASN A 56 -2.63 -9.47 6.80
C ASN A 56 -2.99 -10.69 7.66
N SER A 57 -2.55 -11.89 7.27
CA SER A 57 -2.76 -13.09 8.09
C SER A 57 -1.98 -13.03 9.41
N ALA A 58 -0.75 -12.51 9.38
CA ALA A 58 0.12 -12.42 10.56
C ALA A 58 -0.20 -11.21 11.45
N LEU A 59 -0.56 -10.08 10.87
CA LEU A 59 -0.63 -8.78 11.55
C LEU A 59 -2.00 -8.09 11.44
N GLY A 60 -2.93 -8.66 10.68
CA GLY A 60 -4.31 -8.18 10.55
C GLY A 60 -5.10 -8.46 11.83
N ASN A 61 -4.91 -7.60 12.83
CA ASN A 61 -5.62 -7.76 14.08
C ASN A 61 -7.08 -7.32 13.96
N SER A 62 -7.99 -8.29 13.99
CA SER A 62 -9.45 -8.06 14.00
C SER A 62 -10.05 -8.03 15.41
N LYS A 63 -9.33 -8.48 16.44
CA LYS A 63 -9.89 -8.75 17.77
C LYS A 63 -9.38 -7.81 18.86
N THR A 64 -8.14 -7.35 18.77
CA THR A 64 -7.49 -6.54 19.81
C THR A 64 -6.65 -5.41 19.21
N GLY A 65 -6.43 -4.32 19.95
CA GLY A 65 -5.54 -3.23 19.51
C GLY A 65 -5.98 -2.49 18.23
N ALA A 66 -5.00 -1.87 17.55
CA ALA A 66 -5.22 -1.21 16.26
C ALA A 66 -5.01 -2.22 15.12
N ALA A 67 -5.94 -2.23 14.14
CA ALA A 67 -5.76 -3.01 12.92
C ALA A 67 -4.45 -2.65 12.21
N SER A 68 -3.96 -3.52 11.32
CA SER A 68 -2.81 -3.20 10.46
C SER A 68 -3.12 -2.00 9.55
N ILE A 69 -2.06 -1.36 9.06
CA ILE A 69 -2.13 -0.40 7.94
C ILE A 69 -2.03 -1.18 6.62
N ASN A 70 -2.30 -0.52 5.52
CA ASN A 70 -2.10 -1.10 4.20
C ASN A 70 -0.63 -1.54 4.06
N ALA A 71 -0.41 -2.80 3.69
CA ALA A 71 0.94 -3.36 3.61
C ALA A 71 1.84 -2.70 2.56
N ARG A 72 1.28 -1.83 1.70
CA ARG A 72 1.97 -1.16 0.59
C ARG A 72 2.07 0.36 0.71
N VAL A 73 1.37 1.00 1.67
CA VAL A 73 1.26 2.46 1.80
C VAL A 73 1.88 2.94 3.10
#